data_AF-A0A7W6MH44-F1
#
_entry.id   AF-A0A7W6MH44-F1
#
_cell.length_a   1.000
_cell.length_b   1.000
_cell.length_c   1.000
_cell.angle_alpha   90.00
_cell.angle_beta   90.00
_cell.angle_gamma   90.00
#
_symmetry.space_group_name_H-M   'P 1'
#
loop_
_entity.id
_entity.type
_entity.pdbx_description
1 polymer ?
#
loop_
_entity_poly.entity_id
_entity_poly.type
_entity_poly.pdbx_seq_one_letter_code
_entity_poly.pdbx_strand_id
1 'polypeptide(L)'
;MPNLLSQMHKIIYRRIRYSLTRPKPPKTSVPLAGPVVVVGSAPVSHKPVGFDETYRIISVNASQIAVHAWGIDEPDITLMGFNELQGGNPAAVETRRVLTGHRTGALYVLTWRRGQKRQERVKNNLNSFSYCYRDLHLVGRYQRIALMHKATGLVNLELDAETKCSNGMIAVLFALHNGASAVIITGINPHSNGHIYNSANLTRKHTRFDRDILIRLLRQGYPIYTADPQVSEEVGLPLWHGAKEPKSKAAQQATDNSQQRSSPASQSR
;
A
#
# COMPACT_ATOMS: atom_id res chain seq x y z
N MET A 1 18.76 6.56 27.95
CA MET A 1 17.49 7.26 28.20
C MET A 1 17.43 8.52 27.34
N PRO A 2 16.54 8.64 26.35
CA PRO A 2 16.38 9.89 25.62
C PRO A 2 15.91 11.01 26.56
N ASN A 3 16.54 12.19 26.47
CA ASN A 3 16.18 13.36 27.28
C ASN A 3 14.70 13.74 27.05
N LEU A 4 13.89 13.68 28.11
CA LEU A 4 12.44 13.95 28.10
C LEU A 4 12.10 15.31 27.46
N LEU A 5 12.92 16.32 27.72
CA LEU A 5 12.79 17.67 27.14
C LEU A 5 12.96 17.66 25.62
N SER A 6 13.89 16.86 25.10
CA SER A 6 14.12 16.72 23.66
C SER A 6 12.94 16.04 22.96
N GLN A 7 12.30 15.06 23.62
CA GLN A 7 11.10 14.42 23.10
C GLN A 7 9.90 15.38 23.09
N MET A 8 9.67 16.10 24.19
CA MET A 8 8.61 17.10 24.28
C MET A 8 8.77 18.19 23.22
N HIS A 9 9.98 18.71 23.05
CA HIS A 9 10.27 19.71 22.02
C HIS A 9 9.96 19.18 20.61
N LYS A 10 10.33 17.94 20.30
CA LYS A 10 9.99 17.29 19.01
C LYS A 10 8.48 17.16 18.80
N ILE A 11 7.73 16.80 19.83
CA ILE A 11 6.27 16.66 19.77
C ILE A 11 5.64 18.02 19.49
N ILE A 12 5.96 19.02 20.31
CA ILE A 12 5.42 20.38 20.19
C ILE A 12 5.73 20.96 18.82
N TYR A 13 7.01 20.91 18.41
CA TYR A 13 7.45 21.41 17.11
C TYR A 13 6.68 20.76 15.95
N ARG A 14 6.55 19.43 15.95
CA ARG A 14 5.87 18.71 14.86
C ARG A 14 4.39 18.98 14.84
N ARG A 15 3.74 19.07 16.01
CA ARG A 15 2.31 19.36 16.11
C ARG A 15 2.02 20.77 15.64
N ILE A 16 2.77 21.77 16.10
CA ILE A 16 2.65 23.16 15.65
C ILE A 16 2.87 23.23 14.13
N ARG A 17 3.95 22.64 13.63
CA ARG A 17 4.26 22.66 12.20
C ARG A 17 3.17 21.98 11.37
N TYR A 18 2.62 20.85 11.81
CA TYR A 18 1.52 20.18 11.12
C TYR A 18 0.27 21.08 11.05
N SER A 19 -0.13 21.66 12.19
CA SER A 19 -1.29 22.54 12.29
C SER A 19 -1.15 23.81 11.45
N LEU A 20 0.03 24.44 11.45
CA LEU A 20 0.29 25.67 10.72
C LEU A 20 0.43 25.44 9.21
N THR A 21 1.16 24.38 8.80
CA THR A 21 1.43 24.15 7.38
C THR A 21 0.30 23.43 6.64
N ARG A 22 -0.67 22.84 7.36
CA ARG A 22 -1.84 22.13 6.83
C ARG A 22 -1.48 21.28 5.60
N PRO A 23 -0.49 20.37 5.73
CA PRO A 23 0.03 19.63 4.61
C PRO A 23 -1.08 18.81 3.94
N LYS A 24 -1.05 18.74 2.61
CA LYS A 24 -1.96 17.88 1.85
C LYS A 24 -1.36 16.48 1.70
N PRO A 25 -2.17 15.41 1.75
CA PRO A 25 -1.71 14.07 1.39
C PRO A 25 -1.14 14.04 -0.03
N PRO A 26 -0.23 13.10 -0.35
CA PRO A 26 0.23 12.89 -1.71
C PRO A 26 -0.92 12.38 -2.60
N LYS A 27 -0.97 12.87 -3.83
CA LYS A 27 -2.01 12.53 -4.82
C LYS A 27 -1.38 11.91 -6.07
N THR A 28 -2.18 11.10 -6.74
CA THR A 28 -1.97 10.65 -8.12
C THR A 28 -2.42 11.71 -9.11
N SER A 29 -1.82 11.74 -10.31
CA SER A 29 -2.28 12.56 -11.43
C SER A 29 -3.55 11.99 -12.06
N VAL A 30 -3.70 10.66 -12.03
CA VAL A 30 -4.88 9.92 -12.52
C VAL A 30 -5.52 9.19 -11.34
N PRO A 31 -6.83 9.38 -11.08
CA PRO A 31 -7.55 8.67 -10.02
C PRO A 31 -7.46 7.15 -10.15
N LEU A 32 -7.37 6.45 -9.02
CA LEU A 32 -7.36 4.98 -8.97
C LEU A 32 -8.80 4.46 -9.01
N ALA A 33 -9.49 4.57 -10.16
CA ALA A 33 -10.93 4.29 -10.27
C ALA A 33 -11.33 2.79 -10.19
N GLY A 34 -10.35 1.88 -10.13
CA GLY A 34 -10.56 0.42 -10.07
C GLY A 34 -9.89 -0.23 -8.84
N PRO A 35 -9.89 -1.57 -8.78
CA PRO A 35 -9.18 -2.30 -7.74
C PRO A 35 -7.67 -2.03 -7.80
N VAL A 36 -7.04 -1.88 -6.65
CA VAL A 36 -5.61 -1.61 -6.54
C VAL A 36 -4.92 -2.75 -5.82
N VAL A 37 -3.91 -3.35 -6.45
CA VAL A 37 -3.05 -4.35 -5.84
C VAL A 37 -1.83 -3.66 -5.25
N VAL A 38 -1.68 -3.75 -3.93
CA VAL A 38 -0.49 -3.29 -3.22
C VAL A 38 0.42 -4.47 -2.96
N VAL A 39 1.60 -4.46 -3.59
CA VAL A 39 2.55 -5.57 -3.54
C VAL A 39 3.72 -5.20 -2.63
N GLY A 40 3.82 -5.93 -1.52
CA GLY A 40 4.89 -5.82 -0.55
C GLY A 40 5.99 -6.86 -0.71
N SER A 41 6.91 -6.84 0.25
CA SER A 41 8.16 -7.59 0.19
C SER A 41 8.18 -8.87 1.03
N ALA A 42 7.05 -9.40 1.50
CA ALA A 42 7.00 -10.66 2.26
C ALA A 42 7.23 -11.88 1.34
N PRO A 43 7.90 -12.96 1.81
CA PRO A 43 8.39 -14.07 0.97
C PRO A 43 7.40 -14.67 -0.03
N VAL A 44 6.12 -14.65 0.30
CA VAL A 44 5.04 -15.18 -0.52
C VAL A 44 4.10 -14.04 -0.89
N SER A 45 3.75 -13.99 -2.17
CA SER A 45 2.74 -13.08 -2.73
C SER A 45 1.95 -13.81 -3.80
N HIS A 46 0.62 -13.67 -3.77
CA HIS A 46 -0.28 -14.27 -4.74
C HIS A 46 -0.84 -13.24 -5.71
N LYS A 47 -0.94 -13.63 -6.99
CA LYS A 47 -1.72 -12.87 -7.97
C LYS A 47 -3.19 -12.88 -7.53
N PRO A 48 -3.86 -11.73 -7.43
CA PRO A 48 -5.25 -11.71 -7.00
C PRO A 48 -6.16 -12.36 -8.03
N VAL A 49 -7.22 -13.02 -7.55
CA VAL A 49 -8.26 -13.61 -8.40
C VAL A 49 -8.93 -12.52 -9.24
N GLY A 50 -9.12 -12.80 -10.53
CA GLY A 50 -9.74 -11.88 -11.49
C GLY A 50 -8.85 -10.71 -11.91
N PHE A 51 -7.53 -10.79 -11.67
CA PHE A 51 -6.61 -9.73 -12.09
C PHE A 51 -6.59 -9.55 -13.62
N ASP A 52 -6.96 -8.35 -14.06
CA ASP A 52 -7.00 -7.91 -15.45
C ASP A 52 -6.50 -6.45 -15.57
N GLU A 53 -6.61 -5.86 -16.76
CA GLU A 53 -6.18 -4.50 -17.08
C GLU A 53 -6.93 -3.37 -16.34
N THR A 54 -8.05 -3.68 -15.67
CA THR A 54 -8.79 -2.70 -14.86
C THR A 54 -8.11 -2.46 -13.51
N TYR A 55 -7.23 -3.37 -13.10
CA TYR A 55 -6.47 -3.25 -11.86
C TYR A 55 -5.32 -2.27 -12.02
N ARG A 56 -4.96 -1.62 -10.91
CA ARG A 56 -3.72 -0.85 -10.80
C ARG A 56 -2.77 -1.50 -9.82
N ILE A 57 -1.47 -1.44 -10.10
CA ILE A 57 -0.43 -2.02 -9.26
C ILE A 57 0.37 -0.93 -8.59
N ILE A 58 0.46 -1.04 -7.26
CA ILE A 58 1.41 -0.29 -6.46
C ILE A 58 2.45 -1.25 -5.91
N SER A 59 3.67 -1.19 -6.43
CA SER A 59 4.80 -1.94 -5.86
C SER A 59 5.47 -1.16 -4.74
N VAL A 60 5.90 -1.87 -3.70
CA VAL A 60 6.62 -1.26 -2.56
C VAL A 60 8.10 -1.63 -2.67
N ASN A 61 8.99 -0.64 -2.72
CA ASN A 61 10.42 -0.85 -2.89
C ASN A 61 10.71 -1.80 -4.09
N ALA A 62 11.43 -2.90 -3.86
CA ALA A 62 11.79 -3.90 -4.86
C ALA A 62 10.68 -4.90 -5.22
N SER A 63 9.49 -4.80 -4.62
CA SER A 63 8.44 -5.83 -4.73
C SER A 63 7.85 -5.98 -6.14
N GLN A 64 8.26 -5.13 -7.09
CA GLN A 64 7.90 -5.32 -8.50
C GLN A 64 8.41 -6.65 -9.07
N ILE A 65 9.51 -7.22 -8.54
CA ILE A 65 10.01 -8.51 -9.03
C ILE A 65 8.98 -9.62 -8.82
N ALA A 66 8.17 -9.52 -7.77
CA ALA A 66 7.09 -10.47 -7.53
C ALA A 66 6.00 -10.40 -8.61
N VAL A 67 5.74 -9.22 -9.19
CA VAL A 67 4.70 -9.04 -10.22
C VAL A 67 5.17 -9.41 -11.63
N HIS A 68 6.48 -9.50 -11.87
CA HIS A 68 7.00 -10.00 -13.15
C HIS A 68 6.53 -11.44 -13.42
N ALA A 69 6.45 -12.26 -12.38
CA ALA A 69 5.89 -13.62 -12.45
C ALA A 69 4.41 -13.64 -12.89
N TRP A 70 3.72 -12.50 -12.85
CA TRP A 70 2.33 -12.35 -13.29
C TRP A 70 2.21 -11.85 -14.74
N GLY A 71 3.35 -11.65 -15.43
CA GLY A 71 3.44 -11.11 -16.78
C GLY A 71 3.45 -9.57 -16.82
N ILE A 72 3.90 -8.92 -15.74
CA ILE A 72 3.80 -7.46 -15.58
C ILE A 72 5.20 -6.87 -15.47
N ASP A 73 5.65 -6.21 -16.53
CA ASP A 73 6.99 -5.64 -16.61
C ASP A 73 7.12 -4.31 -15.87
N GLU A 74 6.04 -3.54 -15.81
CA GLU A 74 6.01 -2.19 -15.24
C GLU A 74 4.81 -2.04 -14.31
N PRO A 75 5.02 -1.82 -12.99
CA PRO A 75 3.93 -1.43 -12.10
C PRO A 75 3.49 0.02 -12.41
N ASP A 76 2.20 0.32 -12.25
CA ASP A 76 1.68 1.68 -12.46
C ASP A 76 2.34 2.69 -11.53
N ILE A 77 2.59 2.28 -10.28
CA ILE A 77 3.13 3.12 -9.22
C ILE A 77 4.15 2.31 -8.41
N THR A 78 5.25 2.96 -8.01
CA THR A 78 6.16 2.42 -7.00
C THR A 78 6.31 3.39 -5.83
N LEU A 79 6.09 2.90 -4.61
CA LEU A 79 6.44 3.63 -3.39
C LEU A 79 7.77 3.11 -2.86
N MET A 80 8.78 3.97 -2.91
CA MET A 80 10.14 3.58 -2.56
C MET A 80 10.66 4.35 -1.35
N GLY A 81 11.21 3.64 -0.37
CA GLY A 81 11.94 4.25 0.73
C GLY A 81 13.21 4.92 0.23
N PHE A 82 13.47 6.17 0.63
CA PHE A 82 14.70 6.87 0.23
C PHE A 82 15.98 6.10 0.63
N ASN A 83 15.93 5.31 1.71
CA ASN A 83 17.07 4.49 2.11
C ASN A 83 17.35 3.34 1.14
N GLU A 84 16.36 2.82 0.42
CA GLU A 84 16.59 1.74 -0.56
C GLU A 84 17.48 2.22 -1.72
N LEU A 85 17.38 3.50 -2.06
CA LEU A 85 18.15 4.13 -3.13
C LEU A 85 19.63 4.34 -2.82
N GLN A 86 20.06 4.26 -1.57
CA GLN A 86 21.43 4.66 -1.18
C GLN A 86 21.99 3.96 0.04
N GLY A 87 21.19 3.18 0.75
CA GLY A 87 21.62 2.47 1.94
C GLY A 87 22.68 1.44 1.58
N GLY A 88 23.68 1.31 2.45
CA GLY A 88 24.69 0.26 2.36
C GLY A 88 24.25 -1.05 3.00
N ASN A 89 23.06 -1.11 3.63
CA ASN A 89 22.58 -2.35 4.21
C ASN A 89 22.18 -3.36 3.12
N PRO A 90 22.19 -4.69 3.41
CA PRO A 90 21.92 -5.72 2.41
C PRO A 90 20.60 -5.54 1.66
N ALA A 91 19.52 -5.16 2.35
CA ALA A 91 18.21 -4.96 1.73
C ALA A 91 18.21 -3.82 0.69
N ALA A 92 18.91 -2.71 0.97
CA ALA A 92 19.02 -1.60 0.05
C ALA A 92 19.95 -1.92 -1.13
N VAL A 93 21.05 -2.64 -0.90
CA VAL A 93 21.94 -3.13 -1.95
C VAL A 93 21.18 -4.06 -2.89
N GLU A 94 20.47 -5.02 -2.34
CA GLU A 94 19.69 -5.99 -3.11
C GLU A 94 18.54 -5.32 -3.85
N THR A 95 17.85 -4.35 -3.24
CA THR A 95 16.83 -3.56 -3.93
C THR A 95 17.39 -2.92 -5.19
N ARG A 96 18.58 -2.30 -5.15
CA ARG A 96 19.19 -1.71 -6.34
C ARG A 96 19.59 -2.77 -7.37
N ARG A 97 20.13 -3.90 -6.92
CA ARG A 97 20.53 -5.02 -7.80
C ARG A 97 19.34 -5.54 -8.60
N VAL A 98 18.23 -5.87 -7.92
CA VAL A 98 17.06 -6.45 -8.59
C VAL A 98 16.30 -5.45 -9.43
N LEU A 99 16.34 -4.17 -9.08
CA LEU A 99 15.69 -3.11 -9.86
C LEU A 99 16.55 -2.61 -11.03
N THR A 100 17.75 -3.13 -11.22
CA THR A 100 18.66 -2.63 -12.27
C THR A 100 18.03 -2.79 -13.65
N GLY A 101 17.94 -1.70 -14.41
CA GLY A 101 17.37 -1.68 -15.77
C GLY A 101 15.84 -1.73 -15.85
N HIS A 102 15.14 -1.83 -14.72
CA HIS A 102 13.68 -1.86 -14.70
C HIS A 102 13.05 -0.46 -14.65
N ARG A 103 11.71 -0.41 -14.69
CA ARG A 103 10.95 0.83 -14.69
C ARG A 103 9.65 0.75 -13.90
N THR A 104 9.04 1.91 -13.70
CA THR A 104 7.72 2.10 -13.09
C THR A 104 7.02 3.29 -13.75
N GLY A 105 5.70 3.37 -13.68
CA GLY A 105 4.96 4.54 -14.12
C GLY A 105 5.29 5.75 -13.24
N ALA A 106 4.62 5.87 -12.11
CA ALA A 106 4.86 6.95 -11.15
C ALA A 106 5.67 6.47 -9.93
N LEU A 107 6.82 7.09 -9.70
CA LEU A 107 7.68 6.82 -8.56
C LEU A 107 7.45 7.82 -7.42
N TYR A 108 7.03 7.32 -6.26
CA TYR A 108 6.88 8.10 -5.03
C TYR A 108 7.97 7.74 -4.03
N VAL A 109 8.97 8.62 -3.90
CA VAL A 109 10.07 8.42 -2.97
C VAL A 109 9.73 8.98 -1.59
N LEU A 110 9.61 8.09 -0.61
CA LEU A 110 9.31 8.41 0.79
C LEU A 110 10.57 8.91 1.49
N THR A 111 10.59 10.19 1.84
CA THR A 111 11.77 10.88 2.39
C THR A 111 11.42 11.74 3.60
N TRP A 112 12.42 12.10 4.40
CA TRP A 112 12.27 13.03 5.53
C TRP A 112 12.41 14.49 5.10
N ARG A 113 13.20 14.77 4.07
CA ARG A 113 13.50 16.12 3.57
C ARG A 113 13.02 16.26 2.12
N ARG A 114 12.61 17.45 1.72
CA ARG A 114 12.27 17.79 0.32
C ARG A 114 13.16 18.95 -0.15
N GLY A 115 13.10 19.26 -1.44
CA GLY A 115 13.84 20.36 -2.06
C GLY A 115 14.78 19.88 -3.17
N GLN A 116 15.30 20.84 -3.94
CA GLN A 116 16.05 20.60 -5.16
C GLN A 116 17.24 19.64 -4.98
N LYS A 117 18.10 19.90 -3.98
CA LYS A 117 19.24 19.02 -3.65
C LYS A 117 18.82 17.58 -3.34
N ARG A 118 17.65 17.38 -2.71
CA ARG A 118 17.14 16.02 -2.44
C ARG A 118 16.67 15.36 -3.72
N GLN A 119 16.00 16.11 -4.59
CA GLN A 119 15.50 15.63 -5.86
C GLN A 119 16.65 15.20 -6.78
N GLU A 120 17.70 16.02 -6.90
CA GLU A 120 18.92 15.68 -7.65
C GLU A 120 19.58 14.42 -7.11
N ARG A 121 19.73 14.30 -5.78
CA ARG A 121 20.29 13.10 -5.17
C ARG A 121 19.46 11.84 -5.47
N VAL A 122 18.14 11.95 -5.46
CA VAL A 122 17.25 10.84 -5.84
C VAL A 122 17.49 10.45 -7.30
N LYS A 123 17.53 11.42 -8.22
CA LYS A 123 17.80 11.17 -9.64
C LYS A 123 19.15 10.50 -9.86
N ASN A 124 20.22 10.99 -9.23
CA ASN A 124 21.56 10.42 -9.35
C ASN A 124 21.61 8.97 -8.85
N ASN A 125 20.95 8.69 -7.72
CA ASN A 125 20.87 7.32 -7.21
C ASN A 125 20.11 6.41 -8.17
N LEU A 126 18.99 6.85 -8.73
CA LEU A 126 18.20 6.06 -9.69
C LEU A 126 18.99 5.77 -10.97
N ASN A 127 19.71 6.77 -11.48
CA ASN A 127 20.56 6.65 -12.65
C ASN A 127 21.71 5.66 -12.44
N SER A 128 22.26 5.55 -11.22
CA SER A 128 23.41 4.67 -10.95
C SER A 128 23.10 3.18 -11.13
N PHE A 129 21.82 2.80 -11.18
CA PHE A 129 21.38 1.43 -11.49
C PHE A 129 20.33 1.39 -12.62
N SER A 130 20.26 2.46 -13.43
CA SER A 130 19.37 2.54 -14.61
C SER A 130 17.89 2.24 -14.33
N TYR A 131 17.36 2.70 -13.19
CA TYR A 131 15.93 2.56 -12.90
C TYR A 131 15.13 3.75 -13.41
N CYS A 132 14.21 3.48 -14.33
CA CYS A 132 13.44 4.50 -15.03
C CYS A 132 12.07 4.74 -14.39
N TYR A 133 11.53 5.93 -14.59
CA TYR A 133 10.18 6.30 -14.18
C TYR A 133 9.59 7.31 -15.16
N ARG A 134 8.27 7.33 -15.31
CA ARG A 134 7.57 8.40 -16.04
C ARG A 134 7.46 9.67 -15.18
N ASP A 135 7.00 9.51 -13.95
CA ASP A 135 6.76 10.61 -13.01
C ASP A 135 7.54 10.41 -11.70
N LEU A 136 8.13 11.48 -11.14
CA LEU A 136 8.85 11.42 -9.86
C LEU A 136 8.26 12.38 -8.84
N HIS A 137 7.89 11.85 -7.68
CA HIS A 137 7.34 12.60 -6.56
C HIS A 137 8.13 12.34 -5.27
N LEU A 138 8.46 13.41 -4.54
CA LEU A 138 9.04 13.31 -3.20
C LEU A 138 7.96 13.47 -2.12
N VAL A 139 7.71 12.41 -1.35
CA VAL A 139 6.73 12.41 -0.27
C VAL A 139 7.43 12.62 1.07
N GLY A 140 7.25 13.82 1.62
CA GLY A 140 7.80 14.21 2.92
C GLY A 140 7.02 13.65 4.11
N ARG A 141 7.62 13.72 5.32
CA ARG A 141 6.98 13.34 6.59
C ARG A 141 5.56 13.90 6.73
N TYR A 142 5.41 15.21 6.64
CA TYR A 142 4.12 15.87 6.88
C TYR A 142 3.04 15.49 5.87
N GLN A 143 3.40 15.07 4.65
CA GLN A 143 2.43 14.52 3.69
C GLN A 143 1.98 13.12 4.08
N ARG A 144 2.87 12.28 4.64
CA ARG A 144 2.49 10.97 5.20
C ARG A 144 1.62 11.12 6.45
N ILE A 145 1.93 12.08 7.33
CA ILE A 145 1.07 12.42 8.47
C ILE A 145 -0.31 12.86 7.97
N ALA A 146 -0.37 13.71 6.95
CA ALA A 146 -1.63 14.14 6.35
C ALA A 146 -2.42 12.97 5.77
N LEU A 147 -1.74 12.06 5.07
CA LEU A 147 -2.34 10.85 4.50
C LEU A 147 -2.95 9.98 5.60
N MET A 148 -2.17 9.68 6.64
CA MET A 148 -2.60 8.90 7.79
C MET A 148 -3.81 9.54 8.47
N HIS A 149 -3.75 10.85 8.73
CA HIS A 149 -4.84 11.59 9.36
C HIS A 149 -6.09 11.58 8.48
N LYS A 150 -5.96 11.79 7.17
CA LYS A 150 -7.12 11.83 6.26
C LYS A 150 -7.80 10.47 6.10
N ALA A 151 -7.02 9.39 6.05
CA ALA A 151 -7.55 8.04 5.88
C ALA A 151 -8.11 7.45 7.18
N THR A 152 -7.45 7.67 8.32
CA THR A 152 -7.79 7.00 9.58
C THR A 152 -8.45 7.91 10.63
N GLY A 153 -8.32 9.23 10.50
CA GLY A 153 -8.69 10.20 11.54
C GLY A 153 -7.65 10.34 12.66
N LEU A 154 -6.51 9.64 12.59
CA LEU A 154 -5.45 9.71 13.61
C LEU A 154 -4.28 10.58 13.18
N VAL A 155 -3.88 11.53 14.03
CA VAL A 155 -2.65 12.31 13.83
C VAL A 155 -1.47 11.56 14.41
N ASN A 156 -0.73 10.86 13.55
CA ASN A 156 0.53 10.20 13.91
C ASN A 156 1.72 11.10 13.55
N LEU A 157 2.49 11.55 14.54
CA LEU A 157 3.63 12.47 14.32
C LEU A 157 4.93 11.78 13.86
N GLU A 158 4.93 10.46 13.66
CA GLU A 158 6.08 9.61 13.28
C GLU A 158 7.31 9.86 14.17
N LEU A 159 7.12 9.88 15.49
CA LEU A 159 8.15 10.32 16.46
C LEU A 159 9.41 9.45 16.42
N ASP A 160 9.21 8.15 16.24
CA ASP A 160 10.22 7.10 16.17
C ASP A 160 9.89 6.12 15.05
N ALA A 161 10.70 5.06 14.92
CA ALA A 161 10.47 4.02 13.92
C ALA A 161 9.25 3.16 14.27
N GLU A 162 9.04 2.80 15.54
CA GLU A 162 8.00 1.85 15.96
C GLU A 162 6.58 2.39 15.74
N THR A 163 6.42 3.71 15.87
CA THR A 163 5.16 4.42 15.65
C THR A 163 4.91 4.76 14.19
N LYS A 164 5.86 4.53 13.27
CA LYS A 164 5.72 4.87 11.85
C LYS A 164 5.09 3.70 11.08
N CYS A 165 4.12 3.97 10.19
CA CYS A 165 3.64 2.98 9.24
C CYS A 165 4.78 2.46 8.35
N SER A 166 4.76 1.17 8.02
CA SER A 166 5.63 0.66 6.95
C SER A 166 5.31 1.30 5.60
N ASN A 167 6.23 1.19 4.64
CA ASN A 167 5.97 1.66 3.27
C ASN A 167 4.77 0.94 2.63
N GLY A 168 4.53 -0.33 3.00
CA GLY A 168 3.36 -1.08 2.55
C GLY A 168 2.05 -0.47 3.05
N MET A 169 1.99 -0.12 4.34
CA MET A 169 0.82 0.57 4.86
C MET A 169 0.67 1.98 4.32
N ILE A 170 1.75 2.70 4.05
CA ILE A 170 1.66 3.98 3.33
C ILE A 170 1.06 3.78 1.92
N ALA A 171 1.40 2.70 1.21
CA ALA A 171 0.81 2.37 -0.09
C ALA A 171 -0.68 2.05 0.00
N VAL A 172 -1.11 1.30 1.02
CA VAL A 172 -2.54 1.03 1.28
C VAL A 172 -3.31 2.32 1.53
N LEU A 173 -2.83 3.16 2.45
CA LEU A 173 -3.47 4.45 2.74
C LEU A 173 -3.48 5.37 1.52
N PHE A 174 -2.41 5.32 0.72
CA PHE A 174 -2.30 6.07 -0.53
C PHE A 174 -3.35 5.62 -1.55
N ALA A 175 -3.53 4.32 -1.75
CA ALA A 175 -4.54 3.77 -2.65
C ALA A 175 -5.96 4.21 -2.25
N LEU A 176 -6.32 4.04 -0.97
CA LEU A 176 -7.62 4.46 -0.43
C LEU A 176 -7.85 5.96 -0.61
N HIS A 177 -6.85 6.79 -0.28
CA HIS A 177 -6.96 8.24 -0.41
C HIS A 177 -7.17 8.69 -1.87
N ASN A 178 -6.62 7.93 -2.82
CA ASN A 178 -6.68 8.25 -4.25
C ASN A 178 -7.84 7.56 -4.99
N GLY A 179 -8.80 6.99 -4.25
CA GLY A 179 -10.09 6.57 -4.80
C GLY A 179 -10.20 5.10 -5.21
N ALA A 180 -9.25 4.26 -4.81
CA ALA A 180 -9.31 2.81 -5.06
C ALA A 180 -10.67 2.23 -4.68
N SER A 181 -11.32 1.52 -5.60
CA SER A 181 -12.62 0.88 -5.32
C SER A 181 -12.48 -0.32 -4.38
N ALA A 182 -11.31 -0.97 -4.42
CA ALA A 182 -10.85 -1.96 -3.47
C ALA A 182 -9.31 -1.90 -3.37
N VAL A 183 -8.76 -2.22 -2.21
CA VAL A 183 -7.31 -2.37 -2.01
C VAL A 183 -7.00 -3.81 -1.64
N ILE A 184 -6.32 -4.50 -2.54
CA ILE A 184 -5.90 -5.89 -2.36
C ILE A 184 -4.43 -5.91 -1.99
N ILE A 185 -4.13 -6.44 -0.82
CA ILE A 185 -2.79 -6.52 -0.27
C ILE A 185 -2.20 -7.89 -0.59
N THR A 186 -0.94 -7.93 -1.03
CA THR A 186 -0.19 -9.18 -1.15
C THR A 186 1.30 -8.95 -0.91
N GLY A 187 2.00 -9.95 -0.38
CA GLY A 187 3.39 -9.76 0.04
C GLY A 187 3.51 -8.81 1.24
N ILE A 188 2.44 -8.57 1.99
CA ILE A 188 2.47 -7.81 3.24
C ILE A 188 1.82 -8.67 4.32
N ASN A 189 2.64 -9.45 5.03
CA ASN A 189 2.20 -10.17 6.22
C ASN A 189 2.71 -9.44 7.50
N PRO A 190 1.81 -8.86 8.32
CA PRO A 190 2.13 -8.29 9.63
C PRO A 190 2.74 -9.26 10.65
N HIS A 191 2.55 -10.58 10.50
CA HIS A 191 3.20 -11.61 11.33
C HIS A 191 4.52 -12.14 10.74
N SER A 192 4.81 -11.88 9.47
CA SER A 192 6.05 -12.36 8.84
C SER A 192 7.28 -11.54 9.28
N ASN A 193 8.31 -12.24 9.77
CA ASN A 193 9.62 -11.68 10.09
C ASN A 193 10.57 -11.58 8.87
N GLY A 194 10.10 -11.88 7.66
CA GLY A 194 10.94 -12.02 6.46
C GLY A 194 10.77 -10.91 5.40
N HIS A 195 11.80 -10.76 4.57
CA HIS A 195 11.77 -10.02 3.29
C HIS A 195 12.16 -10.99 2.15
N ILE A 196 11.45 -11.01 1.01
CA ILE A 196 11.75 -11.87 -0.18
C ILE A 196 13.23 -11.79 -0.55
N TYR A 197 13.82 -10.60 -0.41
CA TYR A 197 15.16 -10.29 -0.88
C TYR A 197 16.24 -10.38 0.21
N ASN A 198 15.99 -11.07 1.33
CA ASN A 198 16.96 -11.08 2.42
C ASN A 198 17.08 -12.46 3.11
N SER A 199 18.24 -13.09 2.97
CA SER A 199 18.66 -14.29 3.73
C SER A 199 19.03 -13.97 5.19
N ALA A 200 18.95 -12.71 5.62
CA ALA A 200 19.48 -12.24 6.91
C ALA A 200 18.45 -12.09 8.07
N ASN A 201 17.26 -12.68 8.00
CA ASN A 201 16.32 -12.84 9.15
C ASN A 201 16.13 -11.58 10.05
N LEU A 202 16.02 -10.37 9.45
CA LEU A 202 15.85 -9.13 10.21
C LEU A 202 14.39 -8.96 10.70
N THR A 203 14.18 -8.83 12.00
CA THR A 203 12.88 -8.58 12.65
C THR A 203 12.25 -7.27 12.17
N ARG A 204 11.00 -7.34 11.65
CA ARG A 204 10.25 -6.14 11.22
C ARG A 204 9.79 -5.33 12.44
N LYS A 205 10.11 -4.04 12.47
CA LYS A 205 9.80 -3.12 13.59
C LYS A 205 8.37 -2.55 13.61
N HIS A 206 7.59 -2.70 12.54
CA HIS A 206 6.32 -1.97 12.31
C HIS A 206 5.05 -2.82 12.43
N THR A 207 5.20 -4.11 12.74
CA THR A 207 4.15 -5.13 12.59
C THR A 207 2.89 -4.85 13.40
N ARG A 208 3.04 -4.44 14.67
CA ARG A 208 1.90 -4.14 15.54
C ARG A 208 1.12 -2.91 15.08
N PHE A 209 1.81 -1.82 14.79
CA PHE A 209 1.16 -0.57 14.39
C PHE A 209 0.42 -0.73 13.05
N ASP A 210 1.05 -1.38 12.07
CA ASP A 210 0.43 -1.66 10.77
C ASP A 210 -0.85 -2.51 10.92
N ARG A 211 -0.83 -3.54 11.78
CA ARG A 211 -1.99 -4.36 12.11
C ARG A 211 -3.13 -3.53 12.71
N ASP A 212 -2.82 -2.69 13.70
CA ASP A 212 -3.82 -1.85 14.38
C ASP A 212 -4.49 -0.89 13.39
N ILE A 213 -3.73 -0.36 12.42
CA ILE A 213 -4.28 0.49 11.37
C ILE A 213 -5.17 -0.30 10.41
N LEU A 214 -4.78 -1.50 9.98
CA LEU A 214 -5.63 -2.35 9.13
C LEU A 214 -6.95 -2.68 9.80
N ILE A 215 -6.93 -3.11 11.07
CA ILE A 215 -8.14 -3.41 11.84
C ILE A 215 -9.03 -2.17 11.94
N ARG A 216 -8.44 -0.99 12.19
CA ARG A 216 -9.21 0.26 12.23
C ARG A 216 -9.89 0.55 10.91
N LEU A 217 -9.17 0.43 9.78
CA LEU A 217 -9.73 0.68 8.46
C LEU A 217 -10.88 -0.29 8.14
N LEU A 218 -10.73 -1.57 8.49
CA LEU A 218 -11.80 -2.56 8.34
C LEU A 218 -13.04 -2.19 9.17
N ARG A 219 -12.85 -1.78 10.44
CA ARG A 219 -13.96 -1.31 11.30
C ARG A 219 -14.65 -0.05 10.76
N GLN A 220 -13.94 0.75 9.96
CA GLN A 220 -14.49 1.93 9.27
C GLN A 220 -15.17 1.57 7.94
N GLY A 221 -15.21 0.29 7.55
CA GLY A 221 -15.86 -0.17 6.33
C GLY A 221 -15.04 0.04 5.05
N TYR A 222 -13.73 0.29 5.15
CA TYR A 222 -12.88 0.40 3.95
C TYR A 222 -12.75 -0.95 3.23
N PRO A 223 -12.76 -0.96 1.88
CA PRO A 223 -12.71 -2.18 1.07
C PRO A 223 -11.27 -2.71 0.96
N ILE A 224 -10.75 -3.26 2.06
CA ILE A 224 -9.39 -3.81 2.13
C ILE A 224 -9.44 -5.33 2.18
N TYR A 225 -8.66 -5.96 1.32
CA TYR A 225 -8.59 -7.40 1.16
C TYR A 225 -7.14 -7.87 1.13
N THR A 226 -6.92 -9.17 1.28
CA THR A 226 -5.64 -9.83 1.00
C THR A 226 -5.80 -10.78 -0.18
N ALA A 227 -4.77 -10.95 -1.00
CA ALA A 227 -4.68 -12.07 -1.95
C ALA A 227 -3.98 -13.29 -1.33
N ASP A 228 -3.37 -13.14 -0.16
CA ASP A 228 -2.61 -14.19 0.51
C ASP A 228 -3.51 -14.92 1.54
N PRO A 229 -3.82 -16.22 1.34
CA PRO A 229 -4.71 -16.98 2.23
C PRO A 229 -4.21 -17.04 3.68
N GLN A 230 -2.90 -17.26 3.86
CA GLN A 230 -2.29 -17.30 5.19
C GLN A 230 -2.46 -15.97 5.95
N VAL A 231 -2.38 -14.83 5.25
CA VAL A 231 -2.62 -13.51 5.87
C VAL A 231 -4.08 -13.36 6.27
N SER A 232 -5.00 -13.90 5.47
CA SER A 232 -6.44 -13.91 5.80
C SER A 232 -6.69 -14.66 7.11
N GLU A 233 -6.08 -15.83 7.27
CA GLU A 233 -6.22 -16.68 8.45
C GLU A 233 -5.56 -16.07 9.70
N GLU A 234 -4.32 -15.59 9.59
CA GLU A 234 -3.53 -15.10 10.73
C GLU A 234 -3.96 -13.70 11.22
N VAL A 235 -4.39 -12.84 10.31
CA VAL A 235 -4.69 -11.43 10.61
C VAL A 235 -6.19 -11.15 10.64
N GLY A 236 -7.00 -11.99 9.99
CA GLY A 236 -8.44 -11.78 9.82
C GLY A 236 -8.78 -10.76 8.74
N LEU A 237 -7.87 -10.49 7.79
CA LEU A 237 -8.19 -9.69 6.60
C LEU A 237 -9.13 -10.49 5.68
N PRO A 238 -10.17 -9.89 5.09
CA PRO A 238 -10.99 -10.58 4.10
C PRO A 238 -10.16 -11.04 2.89
N LEU A 239 -10.31 -12.30 2.47
CA LEU A 239 -9.69 -12.81 1.25
C LEU A 239 -10.37 -12.23 0.00
N TRP A 240 -9.58 -11.84 -1.00
CA TRP A 240 -10.09 -11.35 -2.27
C TRP A 240 -10.57 -12.50 -3.17
N HIS A 241 -11.81 -12.43 -3.63
CA HIS A 241 -12.44 -13.43 -4.49
C HIS A 241 -12.80 -12.91 -5.89
N GLY A 242 -12.20 -11.80 -6.32
CA GLY A 242 -12.57 -11.09 -7.53
C GLY A 242 -13.60 -10.00 -7.27
N ALA A 243 -13.66 -9.03 -8.19
CA ALA A 243 -14.73 -8.04 -8.20
C ALA A 243 -16.01 -8.77 -8.65
N LYS A 244 -16.85 -9.19 -7.70
CA LYS A 244 -18.22 -9.59 -8.08
C LYS A 244 -18.89 -8.35 -8.66
N GLU A 245 -19.47 -8.46 -9.86
CA GLU A 245 -20.43 -7.46 -10.31
C GLU A 245 -21.43 -7.23 -9.17
N PRO A 246 -21.77 -5.97 -8.84
CA PRO A 246 -22.88 -5.73 -7.94
C PRO A 246 -24.11 -6.36 -8.60
N LYS A 247 -24.59 -7.49 -8.04
CA LYS A 247 -25.90 -8.02 -8.41
C LYS A 247 -26.87 -6.87 -8.21
N SER A 248 -27.33 -6.27 -9.30
CA SER A 248 -28.35 -5.24 -9.22
C SER A 248 -29.53 -5.87 -8.49
N LYS A 249 -30.14 -5.16 -7.54
CA LYS A 249 -31.37 -5.63 -6.89
C LYS A 249 -32.46 -5.99 -7.92
N ALA A 250 -32.39 -5.42 -9.13
CA ALA A 250 -33.22 -5.75 -10.28
C ALA A 250 -32.99 -7.18 -10.82
N ALA A 251 -31.76 -7.69 -10.84
CA ALA A 251 -31.47 -9.04 -11.29
C ALA A 251 -31.92 -10.12 -10.29
N GLN A 252 -31.87 -9.82 -8.98
CA GLN A 252 -32.37 -10.72 -7.93
C GLN A 252 -33.90 -10.81 -7.92
N GLN A 253 -34.61 -9.70 -8.16
CA GLN A 253 -36.07 -9.69 -8.28
C GLN A 253 -36.56 -10.38 -9.57
N ALA A 254 -35.76 -10.39 -10.65
CA ALA A 254 -36.10 -11.13 -11.86
C ALA A 254 -35.98 -12.65 -11.67
N THR A 255 -34.96 -13.13 -10.92
CA THR A 255 -34.82 -14.56 -10.61
C THR A 255 -35.90 -15.05 -9.64
N ASP A 256 -36.25 -14.29 -8.61
CA ASP A 256 -37.28 -14.70 -7.62
C ASP A 256 -38.69 -14.73 -8.23
N ASN A 257 -39.04 -13.77 -9.11
CA ASN A 257 -40.33 -13.77 -9.79
C ASN A 257 -40.48 -14.88 -10.84
N SER A 258 -39.38 -15.42 -11.36
CA SER A 258 -39.41 -16.51 -12.34
C SER A 258 -39.65 -17.88 -11.68
N GLN A 259 -39.22 -18.06 -10.43
CA GLN A 259 -39.43 -19.29 -9.66
C GLN A 259 -40.80 -19.36 -8.98
N GLN A 260 -41.45 -18.22 -8.70
CA GLN A 260 -42.82 -18.21 -8.16
C GLN A 260 -43.92 -18.42 -9.21
N ARG A 261 -43.63 -18.25 -10.51
CA ARG A 261 -44.63 -18.43 -11.59
C ARG A 261 -44.72 -19.84 -12.15
N SER A 262 -43.90 -20.78 -11.70
CA SER A 262 -43.84 -22.15 -12.24
C SER A 262 -44.48 -23.23 -11.36
N SER A 263 -45.26 -22.89 -10.33
CA SER A 263 -46.07 -23.88 -9.61
C SER A 263 -47.46 -24.00 -10.25
N PRO A 264 -47.80 -25.12 -10.93
CA PRO A 264 -49.15 -25.33 -11.43
C PRO A 264 -50.05 -25.74 -10.26
N ALA A 265 -51.18 -25.06 -10.15
CA ALA A 265 -52.26 -25.44 -9.25
C ALA A 265 -52.79 -26.83 -9.63
N SER A 266 -52.57 -27.82 -8.75
CA SER A 266 -53.23 -29.11 -8.83
C SER A 266 -54.71 -28.96 -8.46
N GLN A 267 -55.57 -28.95 -9.48
CA GLN A 267 -57.01 -29.19 -9.35
C GLN A 267 -57.31 -30.69 -9.52
N SER A 268 -58.04 -31.27 -8.57
CA SER A 268 -59.08 -32.30 -8.76
C SER A 268 -59.46 -32.86 -7.38
N ARG A 269 -60.68 -32.59 -6.89
CA ARG A 269 -61.87 -33.46 -6.92
C ARG A 269 -61.79 -34.62 -5.93
#